data_AF-A0A957WZ23-F1
#
_entry.id   AF-A0A957WZ23-F1
#
_cell.length_a   1.000
_cell.length_b   1.000
_cell.length_c   1.000
_cell.angle_alpha   90.00
_cell.angle_beta   90.00
_cell.angle_gamma   90.00
#
_symmetry.space_group_name_H-M   'P 1'
#
loop_
_entity.id
_entity.type
_entity.pdbx_description
1 polymer ?
#
loop_
_entity_poly.entity_id
_entity_poly.type
_entity_poly.pdbx_seq_one_letter_code
_entity_poly.pdbx_strand_id
1 'polypeptide(L)'
;SLWAVRDGWGVLWQRVADDVHPPLYFLLLRGWTLAVGEAPFAVRYLSAGIALVALALSYALGRLFFDRTTALFALIWLGSSGLWLYYTRETRMYTLVIALAALSFWTYECWLARPRARTALLAVALVNGAFLYTHYAAFFLIAAQVIHLLLVHPRYLPRYFQGALLTALVYLPWVPILLQQIAARPDGLNQTLIAVNGAILNELVDVYTGGLGVLLLLPYLFIAKQRVRQLPWAKLLLLLLWIAIPPALMLTINARGIALYEARYVIGLLPAIALLTAYGIRQVKWQPFALLLLLCVVSANLWSLRWIRPPKPPWQATMHTVVAARQATEPTLFALVEARGPEHYYANLLGLQNEWSIDLTPLRHHPDVIQA
;
A
#
# COMPACT_ATOMS: atom_id res chain seq x y z
N SER A 1 5.24 -12.91 -1.18
CA SER A 1 5.96 -12.46 -2.39
C SER A 1 7.21 -13.27 -2.71
N LEU A 2 7.82 -14.00 -1.77
CA LEU A 2 8.98 -14.84 -2.10
C LEU A 2 8.68 -15.92 -3.16
N TRP A 3 7.48 -16.48 -3.12
CA TRP A 3 6.98 -17.44 -4.12
C TRP A 3 7.14 -16.95 -5.58
N ALA A 4 7.09 -15.64 -5.83
CA ALA A 4 7.19 -15.09 -7.19
C ALA A 4 8.63 -14.89 -7.68
N VAL A 5 9.60 -14.80 -6.75
CA VAL A 5 10.96 -14.32 -7.06
C VAL A 5 12.06 -15.36 -6.86
N ARG A 6 11.71 -16.62 -6.57
CA ARG A 6 12.68 -17.72 -6.41
C ARG A 6 13.31 -18.16 -7.72
N ASP A 7 12.49 -18.24 -8.76
CA ASP A 7 12.89 -18.75 -10.06
C ASP A 7 13.36 -17.64 -11.00
N GLY A 8 13.78 -18.01 -12.22
CA GLY A 8 14.27 -17.07 -13.23
C GLY A 8 13.28 -15.96 -13.60
N TRP A 9 13.78 -14.89 -14.22
CA TRP A 9 13.00 -13.70 -14.60
C TRP A 9 11.77 -14.02 -15.48
N GLY A 10 11.87 -15.01 -16.36
CA GLY A 10 10.73 -15.44 -17.19
C GLY A 10 9.59 -16.05 -16.38
N VAL A 11 9.92 -16.90 -15.39
CA VAL A 11 8.94 -17.52 -14.49
C VAL A 11 8.32 -16.45 -13.57
N LEU A 12 9.13 -15.49 -13.10
CA LEU A 12 8.63 -14.33 -12.35
C LEU A 12 7.59 -13.56 -13.17
N TRP A 13 7.90 -13.25 -14.43
CA TRP A 13 6.98 -12.49 -15.29
C TRP A 13 5.63 -13.20 -15.46
N GLN A 14 5.66 -14.50 -15.76
CA GLN A 14 4.44 -15.31 -15.88
C GLN A 14 3.64 -15.32 -14.57
N ARG A 15 4.31 -15.57 -13.44
CA ARG A 15 3.68 -15.59 -12.11
C ARG A 15 3.01 -14.28 -11.73
N VAL A 16 3.63 -13.15 -12.07
CA VAL A 16 3.09 -11.83 -11.78
C VAL A 16 1.97 -11.47 -12.76
N ALA A 17 2.07 -11.88 -14.03
CA ALA A 17 0.99 -11.71 -14.99
C ALA A 17 -0.29 -12.44 -14.54
N ASP A 18 -0.15 -13.61 -13.93
CA ASP A 18 -1.25 -14.39 -13.35
C ASP A 18 -1.72 -13.89 -11.96
N ASP A 19 -0.91 -13.06 -11.27
CA ASP A 19 -1.27 -12.44 -9.99
C ASP A 19 -2.23 -11.24 -10.19
N VAL A 20 -2.72 -10.65 -9.11
CA VAL A 20 -3.57 -9.44 -9.16
C VAL A 20 -2.77 -8.14 -8.99
N HIS A 21 -1.45 -8.23 -8.85
CA HIS A 21 -0.58 -7.10 -8.55
C HIS A 21 0.41 -6.80 -9.69
N PRO A 22 0.68 -5.51 -9.96
CA PRO A 22 1.71 -5.07 -10.91
C PRO A 22 3.16 -5.47 -10.55
N PRO A 23 4.08 -5.46 -11.52
CA PRO A 23 5.37 -6.13 -11.41
C PRO A 23 6.47 -5.39 -10.65
N LEU A 24 6.43 -4.07 -10.50
CA LEU A 24 7.60 -3.30 -10.08
C LEU A 24 8.18 -3.77 -8.74
N TYR A 25 7.33 -4.02 -7.75
CA TYR A 25 7.79 -4.50 -6.46
C TYR A 25 8.45 -5.88 -6.54
N PHE A 26 7.91 -6.80 -7.35
CA PHE A 26 8.48 -8.13 -7.52
C PHE A 26 9.82 -8.09 -8.26
N LEU A 27 9.95 -7.20 -9.25
CA LEU A 27 11.22 -6.98 -9.96
C LEU A 27 12.29 -6.43 -9.02
N LEU A 28 11.94 -5.42 -8.19
CA LEU A 28 12.84 -4.90 -7.16
C LEU A 28 13.20 -5.97 -6.12
N LEU A 29 12.23 -6.79 -5.72
CA LEU A 29 12.44 -7.88 -4.78
C LEU A 29 13.37 -8.95 -5.35
N ARG A 30 13.25 -9.31 -6.62
CA ARG A 30 14.17 -10.25 -7.29
C ARG A 30 15.59 -9.69 -7.35
N GLY A 31 15.76 -8.41 -7.72
CA GLY A 31 17.07 -7.76 -7.69
C GLY A 31 17.68 -7.76 -6.29
N TRP A 32 16.85 -7.53 -5.27
CA TRP A 32 17.27 -7.58 -3.87
C TRP A 32 17.68 -8.99 -3.42
N THR A 33 16.89 -10.03 -3.74
CA THR A 33 17.22 -11.41 -3.35
C THR A 33 18.49 -11.92 -4.03
N LEU A 34 18.78 -11.47 -5.25
CA LEU A 34 20.06 -11.78 -5.91
C LEU A 34 21.27 -11.16 -5.19
N ALA A 35 21.08 -10.02 -4.52
CA ALA A 35 22.16 -9.31 -3.81
C ALA A 35 22.37 -9.80 -2.37
N VAL A 36 21.29 -10.11 -1.64
CA VAL A 36 21.35 -10.42 -0.19
C VAL A 36 20.84 -11.82 0.19
N GLY A 37 20.37 -12.60 -0.79
CA GLY A 37 19.80 -13.93 -0.59
C GLY A 37 18.30 -13.94 -0.24
N GLU A 38 17.78 -15.14 0.01
CA GLU A 38 16.35 -15.42 0.21
C GLU A 38 15.93 -15.63 1.67
N ALA A 39 16.83 -15.37 2.62
CA ALA A 39 16.51 -15.57 4.03
C ALA A 39 15.29 -14.72 4.43
N PRO A 40 14.33 -15.24 5.23
CA PRO A 40 13.09 -14.54 5.53
C PRO A 40 13.28 -13.16 6.17
N PHE A 41 14.37 -12.98 6.94
CA PHE A 41 14.73 -11.68 7.48
C PHE A 41 15.26 -10.75 6.38
N ALA A 42 16.18 -11.23 5.53
CA ALA A 42 16.84 -10.45 4.47
C ALA A 42 15.84 -9.86 3.48
N VAL A 43 14.83 -10.65 3.08
CA VAL A 43 13.80 -10.20 2.12
C VAL A 43 12.83 -9.17 2.70
N ARG A 44 12.74 -9.03 4.03
CA ARG A 44 11.94 -7.97 4.68
C ARG A 44 12.66 -6.63 4.70
N TYR A 45 14.00 -6.63 4.64
CA TYR A 45 14.77 -5.38 4.67
C TYR A 45 14.56 -4.50 3.45
N LEU A 46 14.17 -5.05 2.30
CA LEU A 46 13.76 -4.24 1.15
C LEU A 46 12.57 -3.33 1.53
N SER A 47 11.51 -3.91 2.08
CA SER A 47 10.33 -3.15 2.50
C SER A 47 10.64 -2.16 3.62
N ALA A 48 11.52 -2.52 4.55
CA ALA A 48 11.98 -1.64 5.62
C ALA A 48 12.80 -0.44 5.09
N GLY A 49 13.70 -0.68 4.13
CA GLY A 49 14.48 0.38 3.48
C GLY A 49 13.58 1.33 2.68
N ILE A 50 12.64 0.79 1.90
CA ILE A 50 11.65 1.60 1.18
C ILE A 50 10.77 2.40 2.15
N ALA A 51 10.43 1.85 3.33
CA ALA A 51 9.74 2.59 4.37
C ALA A 51 10.53 3.82 4.86
N LEU A 52 11.85 3.73 5.02
CA LEU A 52 12.66 4.92 5.36
C LEU A 52 12.57 6.00 4.27
N VAL A 53 12.59 5.59 2.99
CA VAL A 53 12.41 6.51 1.85
C VAL A 53 11.00 7.15 1.88
N ALA A 54 9.96 6.36 2.11
CA ALA A 54 8.59 6.85 2.23
C ALA A 54 8.42 7.88 3.38
N LEU A 55 9.08 7.66 4.53
CA LEU A 55 9.12 8.63 5.63
C LEU A 55 9.79 9.94 5.21
N ALA A 56 10.96 9.85 4.57
CA ALA A 56 11.70 11.01 4.09
C ALA A 56 10.89 11.82 3.05
N LEU A 57 10.22 11.13 2.12
CA LEU A 57 9.34 11.74 1.12
C LEU A 57 8.12 12.40 1.77
N SER A 58 7.50 11.76 2.75
CA SER A 58 6.35 12.33 3.48
C SER A 58 6.76 13.58 4.27
N TYR A 59 7.94 13.58 4.88
CA TYR A 59 8.52 14.76 5.52
C TYR A 59 8.80 15.88 4.51
N ALA A 60 9.42 15.56 3.37
CA ALA A 60 9.69 16.54 2.31
C ALA A 60 8.39 17.15 1.77
N LEU A 61 7.35 16.33 1.60
CA LEU A 61 6.01 16.77 1.20
C LEU A 61 5.39 17.70 2.24
N GLY A 62 5.49 17.38 3.53
CA GLY A 62 5.00 18.24 4.59
C GLY A 62 5.69 19.60 4.64
N ARG A 63 7.00 19.63 4.40
CA ARG A 63 7.75 20.89 4.28
C ARG A 63 7.33 21.71 3.06
N LEU A 64 7.00 21.06 1.96
CA LEU A 64 6.52 21.72 0.74
C LEU A 64 5.11 22.29 0.94
N PHE A 65 4.25 21.57 1.66
CA PHE A 65 2.86 21.96 1.87
C PHE A 65 2.73 23.05 2.94
N PHE A 66 3.47 22.90 4.04
CA PHE A 66 3.31 23.72 5.24
C PHE A 66 4.68 24.20 5.72
N ASP A 67 5.16 23.68 6.86
CA ASP A 67 6.40 24.07 7.50
C ASP A 67 7.14 22.86 8.11
N ARG A 68 8.34 23.10 8.64
CA ARG A 68 9.21 22.07 9.22
C ARG A 68 8.55 21.35 10.41
N THR A 69 7.83 22.07 11.27
CA THR A 69 7.23 21.51 12.47
C THR A 69 6.03 20.64 12.11
N THR A 70 5.16 21.09 11.21
CA THR A 70 4.07 20.25 10.69
C THR A 70 4.60 18.98 10.03
N ALA A 71 5.69 19.09 9.25
CA ALA A 71 6.33 17.92 8.65
C ALA A 71 6.88 16.93 9.69
N LEU A 72 7.46 17.42 10.79
CA LEU A 72 7.92 16.56 11.89
C LEU A 72 6.75 15.88 12.62
N PHE A 73 5.66 16.60 12.88
CA PHE A 73 4.47 16.01 13.50
C PHE A 73 3.84 14.94 12.61
N ALA A 74 3.79 15.17 11.29
CA ALA A 74 3.32 14.17 10.33
C ALA A 74 4.24 12.94 10.29
N LEU A 75 5.56 13.16 10.37
CA LEU A 75 6.55 12.08 10.44
C LEU A 75 6.36 11.21 11.69
N ILE A 76 6.17 11.84 12.87
CA ILE A 76 5.88 11.15 14.13
C ILE A 76 4.57 10.36 14.03
N TRP A 77 3.52 10.99 13.49
CA TRP A 77 2.24 10.34 13.25
C TRP A 77 2.41 9.09 12.39
N LEU A 78 3.04 9.24 11.22
CA LEU A 78 3.21 8.16 10.24
C LEU A 78 4.08 7.03 10.82
N GLY A 79 5.19 7.36 11.47
CA GLY A 79 6.08 6.38 12.09
C GLY A 79 5.44 5.60 13.23
N SER A 80 4.44 6.19 13.91
CA SER A 80 3.67 5.51 14.97
C SER A 80 2.51 4.67 14.46
N SER A 81 2.03 4.89 13.22
CA SER A 81 0.85 4.21 12.68
C SER A 81 0.99 2.68 12.72
N GLY A 82 0.00 1.99 13.30
CA GLY A 82 0.00 0.52 13.34
C GLY A 82 0.07 -0.12 11.96
N LEU A 83 -0.62 0.46 10.96
CA LEU A 83 -0.61 0.00 9.58
C LEU A 83 0.77 0.16 8.92
N TRP A 84 1.40 1.31 9.13
CA TRP A 84 2.78 1.57 8.72
C TRP A 84 3.74 0.55 9.31
N LEU A 85 3.74 0.43 10.64
CA LEU A 85 4.61 -0.46 11.39
C LEU A 85 4.43 -1.93 10.99
N TYR A 86 3.19 -2.36 10.72
CA TYR A 86 2.92 -3.69 10.21
C TYR A 86 3.62 -3.91 8.87
N TYR A 87 3.38 -3.06 7.88
CA TYR A 87 3.90 -3.27 6.53
C TYR A 87 5.38 -2.99 6.35
N THR A 88 6.03 -2.26 7.26
CA THR A 88 7.51 -2.15 7.27
C THR A 88 8.21 -3.49 7.48
N ARG A 89 7.51 -4.48 8.04
CA ARG A 89 8.06 -5.81 8.39
C ARG A 89 7.55 -6.93 7.47
N GLU A 90 6.71 -6.59 6.51
CA GLU A 90 6.13 -7.54 5.56
C GLU A 90 6.80 -7.38 4.21
N THR A 91 7.16 -8.50 3.58
CA THR A 91 7.67 -8.53 2.20
C THR A 91 6.50 -8.34 1.22
N ARG A 92 5.95 -7.13 1.19
CA ARG A 92 4.86 -6.67 0.32
C ARG A 92 5.11 -5.25 -0.21
N MET A 93 4.43 -4.88 -1.30
CA MET A 93 4.59 -3.61 -2.01
C MET A 93 4.09 -2.38 -1.26
N TYR A 94 3.43 -2.54 -0.11
CA TYR A 94 2.69 -1.45 0.53
C TYR A 94 3.58 -0.28 1.01
N THR A 95 4.82 -0.52 1.45
CA THR A 95 5.73 0.59 1.77
C THR A 95 6.15 1.36 0.52
N LEU A 96 6.29 0.66 -0.63
CA LEU A 96 6.54 1.28 -1.93
C LEU A 96 5.32 2.07 -2.43
N VAL A 97 4.10 1.58 -2.20
CA VAL A 97 2.86 2.31 -2.48
C VAL A 97 2.83 3.64 -1.73
N ILE A 98 3.18 3.64 -0.45
CA ILE A 98 3.23 4.87 0.36
C ILE A 98 4.31 5.83 -0.17
N ALA A 99 5.49 5.31 -0.51
CA ALA A 99 6.59 6.11 -1.06
C ALA A 99 6.18 6.79 -2.37
N LEU A 100 5.64 6.02 -3.31
CA LEU A 100 5.23 6.50 -4.62
C LEU A 100 4.01 7.41 -4.54
N ALA A 101 3.08 7.19 -3.61
CA ALA A 101 2.00 8.13 -3.33
C ALA A 101 2.55 9.49 -2.87
N ALA A 102 3.44 9.50 -1.87
CA ALA A 102 4.05 10.75 -1.40
C ALA A 102 4.87 11.45 -2.51
N LEU A 103 5.67 10.70 -3.27
CA LEU A 103 6.45 11.26 -4.38
C LEU A 103 5.58 11.74 -5.54
N SER A 104 4.47 11.07 -5.83
CA SER A 104 3.51 11.45 -6.87
C SER A 104 2.90 12.82 -6.55
N PHE A 105 2.42 13.02 -5.32
CA PHE A 105 1.88 14.32 -4.89
C PHE A 105 2.98 15.38 -4.75
N TRP A 106 4.20 15.01 -4.37
CA TRP A 106 5.35 15.92 -4.33
C TRP A 106 5.71 16.45 -5.72
N THR A 107 5.86 15.55 -6.70
CA THR A 107 6.17 15.93 -8.09
C THR A 107 5.04 16.74 -8.73
N TYR A 108 3.78 16.40 -8.43
CA TYR A 108 2.62 17.17 -8.84
C TYR A 108 2.68 18.63 -8.37
N GLU A 109 2.96 18.87 -7.09
CA GLU A 109 3.09 20.23 -6.55
C GLU A 109 4.31 20.97 -7.13
N CYS A 110 5.45 20.28 -7.29
CA CYS A 110 6.61 20.87 -7.94
C CYS A 110 6.32 21.28 -9.40
N TRP A 111 5.53 20.50 -10.13
CA TRP A 111 5.07 20.85 -11.46
C TRP A 111 4.06 22.01 -11.43
N LEU A 112 3.11 22.04 -10.48
CA LEU A 112 2.19 23.18 -10.32
C LEU A 112 2.92 24.51 -10.06
N ALA A 113 4.03 24.47 -9.33
CA ALA A 113 4.88 25.64 -9.12
C ALA A 113 5.59 26.10 -10.41
N ARG A 114 5.82 25.18 -11.37
CA ARG A 114 6.48 25.46 -12.66
C ARG A 114 5.79 24.73 -13.82
N PRO A 115 4.55 25.08 -14.21
CA PRO A 115 3.74 24.26 -15.13
C PRO A 115 4.29 24.17 -16.56
N ARG A 116 5.24 25.03 -16.92
CA ARG A 116 5.94 25.03 -18.22
C ARG A 116 7.22 24.18 -18.23
N ALA A 117 7.71 23.74 -17.07
CA ALA A 117 8.92 22.95 -16.97
C ALA A 117 8.65 21.51 -17.43
N ARG A 118 9.17 21.15 -18.61
CA ARG A 118 9.02 19.80 -19.17
C ARG A 118 9.60 18.72 -18.27
N THR A 119 10.70 19.01 -17.57
CA THR A 119 11.34 18.08 -16.62
C THR A 119 10.44 17.79 -15.42
N ALA A 120 9.70 18.77 -14.91
CA ALA A 120 8.75 18.56 -13.82
C ALA A 120 7.55 17.71 -14.27
N LEU A 121 7.03 17.95 -15.49
CA LEU A 121 5.96 17.15 -16.06
C LEU A 121 6.41 15.70 -16.34
N LEU A 122 7.65 15.52 -16.83
CA LEU A 122 8.27 14.21 -17.01
C LEU A 122 8.39 13.47 -15.67
N ALA A 123 8.80 14.15 -14.60
CA ALA A 123 8.87 13.56 -13.26
C ALA A 123 7.49 13.07 -12.78
N VAL A 124 6.43 13.87 -12.96
CA VAL A 124 5.04 13.45 -12.67
C VAL A 124 4.69 12.18 -13.45
N ALA A 125 4.97 12.16 -14.75
CA ALA A 125 4.61 11.04 -15.61
C ALA A 125 5.35 9.74 -15.24
N LEU A 126 6.67 9.81 -15.01
CA LEU A 126 7.47 8.64 -14.65
C LEU A 126 7.12 8.11 -13.26
N VAL A 127 6.89 8.99 -12.28
CA VAL A 127 6.50 8.58 -10.93
C VAL A 127 5.11 7.94 -10.94
N ASN A 128 4.14 8.53 -11.64
CA ASN A 128 2.81 7.94 -11.79
C ASN A 128 2.85 6.61 -12.55
N GLY A 129 3.71 6.50 -13.57
CA GLY A 129 3.95 5.24 -14.28
C GLY A 129 4.49 4.16 -13.35
N ALA A 130 5.56 4.46 -12.62
CA ALA A 130 6.13 3.55 -11.61
C ALA A 130 5.09 3.15 -10.55
N PHE A 131 4.22 4.08 -10.17
CA PHE A 131 3.16 3.81 -9.20
C PHE A 131 2.09 2.87 -9.75
N LEU A 132 1.64 3.06 -11.00
CA LEU A 132 0.74 2.13 -11.69
C LEU A 132 1.38 0.74 -11.84
N TYR A 133 2.68 0.68 -12.11
CA TYR A 133 3.47 -0.56 -12.12
C TYR A 133 3.69 -1.17 -10.74
N THR A 134 3.25 -0.51 -9.66
CA THR A 134 3.30 -1.04 -8.29
C THR A 134 1.92 -1.47 -7.77
N HIS A 135 0.89 -0.67 -8.03
CA HIS A 135 -0.45 -0.91 -7.48
C HIS A 135 -1.54 -0.16 -8.25
N TYR A 136 -2.65 -0.84 -8.56
CA TYR A 136 -3.77 -0.25 -9.30
C TYR A 136 -4.49 0.88 -8.56
N ALA A 137 -4.34 0.97 -7.24
CA ALA A 137 -4.84 2.12 -6.47
C ALA A 137 -4.29 3.47 -6.98
N ALA A 138 -3.13 3.48 -7.65
CA ALA A 138 -2.56 4.68 -8.25
C ALA A 138 -3.53 5.37 -9.23
N PHE A 139 -4.40 4.64 -9.95
CA PHE A 139 -5.42 5.25 -10.80
C PHE A 139 -6.32 6.22 -10.04
N PHE A 140 -6.76 5.84 -8.83
CA PHE A 140 -7.63 6.68 -8.01
C PHE A 140 -6.90 7.86 -7.37
N LEU A 141 -5.62 7.68 -7.02
CA LEU A 141 -4.80 8.80 -6.53
C LEU A 141 -4.49 9.82 -7.64
N ILE A 142 -4.27 9.37 -8.89
CA ILE A 142 -4.13 10.24 -10.06
C ILE A 142 -5.45 10.97 -10.34
N ALA A 143 -6.60 10.29 -10.19
CA ALA A 143 -7.91 10.94 -10.30
C ALA A 143 -8.07 12.08 -9.28
N ALA A 144 -7.59 11.91 -8.04
CA ALA A 144 -7.58 12.98 -7.04
C ALA A 144 -6.77 14.21 -7.50
N GLN A 145 -5.61 14.01 -8.13
CA GLN A 145 -4.80 15.11 -8.71
C GLN A 145 -5.52 15.82 -9.85
N VAL A 146 -6.20 15.07 -10.72
CA VAL A 146 -6.99 15.62 -11.84
C VAL A 146 -8.16 16.45 -11.31
N ILE A 147 -8.92 15.92 -10.35
CA ILE A 147 -10.04 16.64 -9.72
C ILE A 147 -9.53 17.92 -9.04
N HIS A 148 -8.44 17.83 -8.28
CA HIS A 148 -7.82 19.02 -7.69
C HIS A 148 -7.42 20.05 -8.76
N LEU A 149 -6.79 19.59 -9.85
CA LEU A 149 -6.38 20.47 -10.95
C LEU A 149 -7.57 21.18 -11.59
N LEU A 150 -8.68 20.46 -11.82
CA LEU A 150 -9.92 21.00 -12.38
C LEU A 150 -10.51 22.09 -11.47
N LEU A 151 -10.50 21.87 -10.16
CA LEU A 151 -11.10 22.78 -9.18
C LEU A 151 -10.22 24.02 -8.91
N VAL A 152 -8.90 23.87 -8.93
CA VAL A 152 -7.97 24.93 -8.47
C VAL A 152 -7.27 25.63 -9.63
N HIS A 153 -6.85 24.89 -10.65
CA HIS A 153 -6.02 25.40 -11.75
C HIS A 153 -6.42 24.82 -13.13
N PRO A 154 -7.69 24.94 -13.56
CA PRO A 154 -8.20 24.27 -14.76
C PRO A 154 -7.43 24.65 -16.03
N ARG A 155 -6.87 25.86 -16.09
CA ARG A 155 -6.01 26.34 -17.18
C ARG A 155 -4.76 25.49 -17.46
N TYR A 156 -4.33 24.66 -16.51
CA TYR A 156 -3.17 23.78 -16.67
C TYR A 156 -3.54 22.34 -17.06
N LEU A 157 -4.84 22.02 -17.14
CA LEU A 157 -5.33 20.69 -17.51
C LEU A 157 -4.76 20.17 -18.84
N PRO A 158 -4.68 20.96 -19.94
CA PRO A 158 -4.12 20.45 -21.19
C PRO A 158 -2.65 20.03 -21.06
N ARG A 159 -1.87 20.73 -20.22
CA ARG A 159 -0.46 20.36 -19.97
C ARG A 159 -0.34 19.14 -19.08
N TYR A 160 -1.17 19.03 -18.04
CA TYR A 160 -1.21 17.82 -17.22
C TYR A 160 -1.58 16.59 -18.07
N PHE A 161 -2.51 16.75 -19.01
CA PHE A 161 -2.92 15.69 -19.92
C PHE A 161 -1.77 15.18 -20.80
N GLN A 162 -0.80 16.03 -21.18
CA GLN A 162 0.41 15.58 -21.86
C GLN A 162 1.26 14.64 -20.98
N GLY A 163 1.37 14.93 -19.68
CA GLY A 163 2.03 14.04 -18.72
C GLY A 163 1.23 12.76 -18.45
N ALA A 164 -0.10 12.86 -18.40
CA ALA A 164 -0.97 11.69 -18.28
C ALA A 164 -0.88 10.77 -19.51
N LEU A 165 -0.79 11.34 -20.73
CA LEU A 165 -0.55 10.58 -21.95
C LEU A 165 0.80 9.87 -21.90
N LEU A 166 1.86 10.56 -21.45
CA LEU A 166 3.16 9.91 -21.26
C LEU A 166 3.10 8.78 -20.21
N THR A 167 2.37 8.98 -19.12
CA THR A 167 2.12 7.95 -18.11
C THR A 167 1.43 6.74 -18.74
N ALA A 168 0.41 6.97 -19.56
CA ALA A 168 -0.33 5.93 -20.27
C ALA A 168 0.55 5.18 -21.28
N LEU A 169 1.41 5.89 -22.02
CA LEU A 169 2.38 5.29 -22.94
C LEU A 169 3.40 4.42 -22.20
N VAL A 170 3.91 4.89 -21.05
CA VAL A 170 4.83 4.12 -20.21
C VAL A 170 4.14 2.87 -19.67
N TYR A 171 2.86 2.96 -19.29
CA TYR A 171 2.08 1.85 -18.73
C TYR A 171 1.50 0.92 -19.80
N LEU A 172 1.48 1.33 -21.07
CA LEU A 172 0.88 0.61 -22.20
C LEU A 172 1.30 -0.88 -22.28
N PRO A 173 2.58 -1.26 -22.05
CA PRO A 173 2.98 -2.66 -22.09
C PRO A 173 2.26 -3.57 -21.08
N TRP A 174 1.75 -3.02 -19.98
CA TRP A 174 1.03 -3.78 -18.95
C TRP A 174 -0.49 -3.83 -19.19
N VAL A 175 -1.02 -2.99 -20.08
CA VAL A 175 -2.46 -2.91 -20.34
C VAL A 175 -3.07 -4.25 -20.78
N PRO A 176 -2.46 -5.04 -21.71
CA PRO A 176 -3.00 -6.34 -22.08
C PRO A 176 -3.11 -7.31 -20.89
N ILE A 177 -2.12 -7.29 -20.00
CA ILE A 177 -2.08 -8.14 -18.80
C ILE A 177 -3.16 -7.69 -17.81
N LEU A 178 -3.32 -6.39 -17.58
CA LEU A 178 -4.40 -5.86 -16.76
C LEU A 178 -5.77 -6.31 -17.29
N LEU A 179 -6.00 -6.22 -18.61
CA LEU A 179 -7.25 -6.66 -19.23
C LEU A 179 -7.47 -8.16 -19.05
N GLN A 180 -6.43 -8.97 -19.21
CA GLN A 180 -6.47 -10.41 -18.95
C GLN A 180 -6.81 -10.71 -17.47
N GLN A 181 -6.20 -9.98 -16.53
CA GLN A 181 -6.45 -10.15 -15.10
C GLN A 181 -7.90 -9.81 -14.71
N ILE A 182 -8.47 -8.78 -15.32
CA ILE A 182 -9.88 -8.38 -15.16
C ILE A 182 -10.79 -9.44 -15.79
N ALA A 183 -10.50 -9.86 -17.02
CA ALA A 183 -11.31 -10.86 -17.72
C ALA A 183 -11.33 -12.22 -17.00
N ALA A 184 -10.22 -12.62 -16.39
CA ALA A 184 -10.11 -13.83 -15.58
C ALA A 184 -10.84 -13.74 -14.23
N ARG A 185 -11.27 -12.53 -13.82
CA ARG A 185 -11.87 -12.25 -12.51
C ARG A 185 -13.07 -11.30 -12.64
N PRO A 186 -14.18 -11.75 -13.23
CA PRO A 186 -15.34 -10.90 -13.50
C PRO A 186 -15.95 -10.31 -12.21
N ASP A 187 -15.84 -11.04 -11.10
CA ASP A 187 -16.35 -10.61 -9.78
C ASP A 187 -15.40 -9.66 -9.04
N GLY A 188 -14.25 -9.31 -9.64
CA GLY A 188 -13.27 -8.38 -9.07
C GLY A 188 -11.92 -9.01 -8.72
N LEU A 189 -10.92 -8.16 -8.51
CA LEU A 189 -9.54 -8.58 -8.22
C LEU A 189 -9.36 -9.16 -6.80
N ASN A 190 -10.33 -8.94 -5.91
CA ASN A 190 -10.36 -9.55 -4.59
C ASN A 190 -11.25 -10.78 -4.56
N GLN A 191 -10.87 -11.77 -3.75
CA GLN A 191 -11.63 -13.01 -3.57
C GLN A 191 -12.92 -12.81 -2.78
N THR A 192 -13.00 -11.76 -1.95
CA THR A 192 -14.16 -11.50 -1.09
C THR A 192 -14.75 -10.14 -1.38
N LEU A 193 -16.04 -10.11 -1.71
CA LEU A 193 -16.81 -8.89 -1.84
C LEU A 193 -17.21 -8.36 -0.46
N ILE A 194 -16.68 -7.20 -0.07
CA ILE A 194 -17.01 -6.56 1.21
C ILE A 194 -18.33 -5.77 1.06
N ALA A 195 -19.30 -5.96 1.96
CA ALA A 195 -20.56 -5.22 1.90
C ALA A 195 -20.36 -3.71 2.19
N VAL A 196 -20.82 -2.84 1.29
CA VAL A 196 -20.67 -1.38 1.44
C VAL A 196 -21.74 -0.83 2.39
N ASN A 197 -21.37 -0.68 3.66
CA ASN A 197 -22.25 -0.17 4.72
C ASN A 197 -21.45 0.70 5.73
N GLY A 198 -22.13 1.17 6.78
CA GLY A 198 -21.51 2.02 7.81
C GLY A 198 -20.33 1.37 8.54
N ALA A 199 -20.22 0.04 8.57
CA ALA A 199 -19.11 -0.66 9.23
C ALA A 199 -17.77 -0.41 8.50
N ILE A 200 -17.77 -0.20 7.18
CA ILE A 200 -16.55 0.13 6.43
C ILE A 200 -15.95 1.46 6.90
N LEU A 201 -16.78 2.44 7.22
CA LEU A 201 -16.29 3.73 7.72
C LEU A 201 -15.61 3.55 9.08
N ASN A 202 -16.18 2.72 9.96
CA ASN A 202 -15.56 2.38 11.23
C ASN A 202 -14.24 1.64 11.01
N GLU A 203 -14.20 0.65 10.12
CA GLU A 203 -12.97 -0.07 9.76
C GLU A 203 -11.89 0.88 9.26
N LEU A 204 -12.21 1.79 8.34
CA LEU A 204 -11.27 2.79 7.84
C LEU A 204 -10.74 3.68 8.97
N VAL A 205 -11.61 4.15 9.86
CA VAL A 205 -11.21 4.95 11.02
C VAL A 205 -10.32 4.14 11.95
N ASP A 206 -10.66 2.90 12.26
CA ASP A 206 -9.91 2.03 13.17
C ASP A 206 -8.52 1.71 12.61
N VAL A 207 -8.47 1.29 11.35
CA VAL A 207 -7.23 0.86 10.69
C VAL A 207 -6.27 2.03 10.45
N TYR A 208 -6.78 3.20 10.04
CA TYR A 208 -5.93 4.32 9.65
C TYR A 208 -5.65 5.31 10.78
N THR A 209 -6.46 5.31 11.84
CA THR A 209 -6.38 6.33 12.91
C THR A 209 -6.32 5.72 14.31
N GLY A 210 -6.39 4.39 14.43
CA GLY A 210 -6.43 3.69 15.71
C GLY A 210 -7.72 3.94 16.50
N GLY A 211 -8.83 4.16 15.81
CA GLY A 211 -10.15 4.43 16.42
C GLY A 211 -10.32 5.88 16.89
N LEU A 212 -9.38 6.77 16.57
CA LEU A 212 -9.40 8.18 16.97
C LEU A 212 -9.83 9.13 15.85
N GLY A 213 -10.70 8.70 14.93
CA GLY A 213 -11.13 9.53 13.80
C GLY A 213 -11.64 10.92 14.23
N VAL A 214 -12.29 11.00 15.39
CA VAL A 214 -12.75 12.26 15.99
C VAL A 214 -11.60 13.17 16.42
N LEU A 215 -10.51 12.63 16.98
CA LEU A 215 -9.34 13.45 17.38
C LEU A 215 -8.60 14.02 16.17
N LEU A 216 -8.77 13.42 14.98
CA LEU A 216 -8.26 13.99 13.73
C LEU A 216 -9.09 15.19 13.25
N LEU A 217 -10.37 15.25 13.62
CA LEU A 217 -11.31 16.33 13.26
C LEU A 217 -11.31 17.48 14.27
N LEU A 218 -10.99 17.22 15.54
CA LEU A 218 -10.99 18.24 16.60
C LEU A 218 -10.17 19.49 16.25
N PRO A 219 -8.93 19.39 15.74
CA PRO A 219 -8.16 20.59 15.43
C PRO A 219 -8.82 21.44 14.33
N TYR A 220 -9.61 20.83 13.44
CA TYR A 220 -10.36 21.52 12.40
C TYR A 220 -11.59 22.26 12.91
N LEU A 221 -12.23 21.78 13.99
CA LEU A 221 -13.27 22.54 14.68
C LEU A 221 -12.70 23.81 15.32
N PHE A 222 -11.47 23.76 15.83
CA PHE A 222 -10.76 24.94 16.33
C PHE A 222 -10.32 25.89 15.20
N ILE A 223 -9.95 25.36 14.02
CA ILE A 223 -9.69 26.16 12.82
C ILE A 223 -10.97 26.83 12.33
N ALA A 224 -12.11 26.15 12.27
CA ALA A 224 -13.38 26.74 11.81
C ALA A 224 -13.86 27.88 12.73
N LYS A 225 -13.56 27.79 14.03
CA LYS A 225 -13.86 28.83 15.02
C LYS A 225 -12.92 30.04 14.92
N GLN A 226 -11.70 29.84 14.44
CA GLN A 226 -10.74 30.92 14.21
C GLN A 226 -10.94 31.42 12.77
N ARG A 227 -11.25 32.70 12.55
CA ARG A 227 -11.32 33.29 11.20
C ARG A 227 -9.90 33.34 10.59
N VAL A 228 -9.32 32.19 10.25
CA VAL A 228 -7.97 32.06 9.70
C VAL A 228 -8.02 32.54 8.26
N ARG A 229 -7.74 33.83 8.08
CA ARG A 229 -7.73 34.54 6.78
C ARG A 229 -6.68 34.02 5.78
N GLN A 230 -5.90 32.99 6.10
CA GLN A 230 -4.75 32.52 5.31
C GLN A 230 -4.64 30.99 5.20
N LEU A 231 -5.75 30.25 5.23
CA LEU A 231 -5.68 28.79 5.03
C LEU A 231 -5.11 28.46 3.64
N PRO A 232 -4.15 27.53 3.53
CA PRO A 232 -3.65 27.05 2.25
C PRO A 232 -4.67 26.10 1.61
N TRP A 233 -5.83 26.64 1.24
CA TRP A 233 -7.03 25.89 0.89
C TRP A 233 -6.80 24.90 -0.26
N ALA A 234 -6.00 25.25 -1.26
CA ALA A 234 -5.68 24.36 -2.38
C ALA A 234 -4.97 23.10 -1.88
N LYS A 235 -3.96 23.26 -1.03
CA LYS A 235 -3.21 22.14 -0.43
C LYS A 235 -4.09 21.30 0.50
N LEU A 236 -4.97 21.94 1.28
CA LEU A 236 -5.93 21.21 2.13
C LEU A 236 -6.95 20.43 1.29
N LEU A 237 -7.48 21.04 0.23
CA LEU A 237 -8.37 20.38 -0.72
C LEU A 237 -7.67 19.19 -1.38
N LEU A 238 -6.40 19.32 -1.77
CA LEU A 238 -5.62 18.23 -2.33
C LEU A 238 -5.48 17.07 -1.34
N LEU A 239 -5.18 17.33 -0.06
CA LEU A 239 -5.14 16.30 0.98
C LEU A 239 -6.50 15.63 1.19
N LEU A 240 -7.58 16.41 1.22
CA LEU A 240 -8.95 15.88 1.37
C LEU A 240 -9.35 15.01 0.17
N LEU A 241 -9.06 15.45 -1.05
CA LEU A 241 -9.31 14.66 -2.26
C LEU A 241 -8.45 13.41 -2.29
N TRP A 242 -7.18 13.49 -1.88
CA TRP A 242 -6.32 12.32 -1.74
C TRP A 242 -6.92 11.32 -0.76
N ILE A 243 -7.42 11.74 0.40
CA ILE A 243 -8.04 10.85 1.39
C ILE A 243 -9.38 10.28 0.89
N ALA A 244 -10.21 11.10 0.26
CA ALA A 244 -11.60 10.73 -0.06
C ALA A 244 -11.75 9.96 -1.37
N ILE A 245 -11.06 10.36 -2.44
CA ILE A 245 -11.30 9.84 -3.79
C ILE A 245 -10.97 8.34 -3.92
N PRO A 246 -9.80 7.84 -3.46
CA PRO A 246 -9.48 6.41 -3.56
C PRO A 246 -10.51 5.48 -2.90
N PRO A 247 -10.87 5.62 -1.61
CA PRO A 247 -11.85 4.75 -1.01
C PRO A 247 -13.24 4.97 -1.63
N ALA A 248 -13.66 6.20 -1.94
CA ALA A 248 -14.97 6.45 -2.53
C ALA A 248 -15.15 5.76 -3.89
N LEU A 249 -14.16 5.87 -4.78
CA LEU A 249 -14.23 5.23 -6.10
C LEU A 249 -14.14 3.70 -5.99
N MET A 250 -13.25 3.17 -5.14
CA MET A 250 -13.14 1.72 -4.93
C MET A 250 -14.42 1.14 -4.33
N LEU A 251 -15.02 1.81 -3.34
CA LEU A 251 -16.28 1.38 -2.72
C LEU A 251 -17.47 1.52 -3.67
N THR A 252 -17.46 2.51 -4.57
CA THR A 252 -18.50 2.63 -5.61
C THR A 252 -18.45 1.45 -6.58
N ILE A 253 -17.25 1.01 -6.97
CA ILE A 253 -17.06 -0.19 -7.80
C ILE A 253 -17.50 -1.44 -7.02
N ASN A 254 -17.12 -1.51 -5.74
CA ASN A 254 -17.48 -2.60 -4.84
C ASN A 254 -19.01 -2.72 -4.63
N ALA A 255 -19.72 -1.59 -4.52
CA ALA A 255 -21.19 -1.55 -4.41
C ALA A 255 -21.90 -2.05 -5.68
N ARG A 256 -21.19 -2.11 -6.82
CA ARG A 256 -21.70 -2.68 -8.08
C ARG A 256 -21.40 -4.18 -8.24
N GLY A 257 -20.93 -4.82 -7.17
CA GLY A 257 -20.63 -6.26 -7.15
C GLY A 257 -19.22 -6.64 -7.58
N ILE A 258 -18.34 -5.67 -7.88
CA ILE A 258 -16.96 -5.93 -8.30
C ILE A 258 -16.03 -5.76 -7.09
N ALA A 259 -15.57 -6.87 -6.53
CA ALA A 259 -14.68 -6.96 -5.38
C ALA A 259 -13.32 -6.31 -5.65
N LEU A 260 -13.22 -5.01 -5.38
CA LEU A 260 -12.00 -4.23 -5.62
C LEU A 260 -11.46 -3.57 -4.35
N TYR A 261 -12.35 -3.28 -3.39
CA TYR A 261 -11.96 -2.61 -2.17
C TYR A 261 -11.34 -3.58 -1.16
N GLU A 262 -10.27 -3.13 -0.52
CA GLU A 262 -9.77 -3.68 0.73
C GLU A 262 -9.08 -2.58 1.52
N ALA A 263 -9.18 -2.58 2.85
CA ALA A 263 -8.61 -1.53 3.69
C ALA A 263 -7.11 -1.32 3.44
N ARG A 264 -6.33 -2.38 3.13
CA ARG A 264 -4.89 -2.27 2.82
C ARG A 264 -4.57 -1.67 1.45
N TYR A 265 -5.48 -1.70 0.49
CA TYR A 265 -5.23 -1.19 -0.87
C TYR A 265 -5.21 0.33 -0.94
N VAL A 266 -5.85 0.99 0.03
CA VAL A 266 -5.80 2.45 0.18
C VAL A 266 -4.68 2.88 1.15
N ILE A 267 -3.65 2.07 1.38
CA ILE A 267 -2.58 2.44 2.33
C ILE A 267 -1.80 3.70 1.89
N GLY A 268 -1.80 4.00 0.59
CA GLY A 268 -1.24 5.22 0.03
C GLY A 268 -1.87 6.51 0.56
N LEU A 269 -2.95 6.43 1.34
CA LEU A 269 -3.57 7.57 2.05
C LEU A 269 -2.78 8.03 3.27
N LEU A 270 -1.94 7.17 3.87
CA LEU A 270 -1.28 7.45 5.14
C LEU A 270 -0.52 8.79 5.18
N PRO A 271 0.25 9.20 4.16
CA PRO A 271 0.93 10.50 4.18
C PRO A 271 -0.06 11.67 4.24
N ALA A 272 -1.19 11.57 3.54
CA ALA A 272 -2.20 12.63 3.52
C ALA A 272 -2.88 12.77 4.88
N ILE A 273 -3.24 11.65 5.50
CA ILE A 273 -3.85 11.61 6.84
C ILE A 273 -2.86 12.17 7.87
N ALA A 274 -1.58 11.78 7.78
CA ALA A 274 -0.51 12.27 8.64
C ALA A 274 -0.37 13.80 8.56
N LEU A 275 -0.30 14.32 7.33
CA LEU A 275 -0.13 15.75 7.05
C LEU A 275 -1.34 16.57 7.50
N LEU A 276 -2.55 16.09 7.20
CA LEU A 276 -3.79 16.72 7.63
C LEU A 276 -3.85 16.74 9.17
N THR A 277 -3.62 15.62 9.83
CA THR A 277 -3.62 15.56 11.30
C THR A 277 -2.60 16.51 11.92
N ALA A 278 -1.37 16.47 11.42
CA ALA A 278 -0.28 17.31 11.91
C ALA A 278 -0.53 18.80 11.71
N TYR A 279 -1.07 19.18 10.54
CA TYR A 279 -1.46 20.56 10.26
C TYR A 279 -2.52 21.03 11.26
N GLY A 280 -3.54 20.20 11.49
CA GLY A 280 -4.58 20.46 12.48
C GLY A 280 -3.99 20.74 13.86
N ILE A 281 -3.21 19.80 14.40
CA ILE A 281 -2.58 19.94 15.74
C ILE A 281 -1.74 21.22 15.82
N ARG A 282 -1.03 21.59 14.74
CA ARG A 282 -0.19 22.78 14.70
C ARG A 282 -0.96 24.10 14.85
N GLN A 283 -2.25 24.12 14.54
CA GLN A 283 -3.13 25.30 14.71
C GLN A 283 -3.57 25.54 16.16
N VAL A 284 -3.34 24.57 17.05
CA VAL A 284 -3.61 24.73 18.49
C VAL A 284 -2.57 25.67 19.10
N LYS A 285 -3.02 26.84 19.57
CA LYS A 285 -2.13 27.87 20.15
C LYS A 285 -1.48 27.41 21.47
N TRP A 286 -2.23 26.70 22.30
CA TRP A 286 -1.75 26.18 23.59
C TRP A 286 -0.83 24.97 23.37
N GLN A 287 0.49 25.20 23.38
CA GLN A 287 1.50 24.19 23.03
C GLN A 287 1.42 22.91 23.88
N PRO A 288 1.24 22.97 25.22
CA PRO A 288 1.03 21.76 26.03
C PRO A 288 -0.12 20.89 25.53
N PHE A 289 -1.24 21.49 25.12
CA PHE A 289 -2.38 20.76 24.60
C PHE A 289 -2.15 20.21 23.20
N ALA A 290 -1.43 20.94 22.34
CA ALA A 290 -1.00 20.42 21.03
C ALA A 290 -0.11 19.17 21.19
N LEU A 291 0.83 19.19 22.15
CA LEU A 291 1.68 18.05 22.48
C LEU A 291 0.90 16.89 23.09
N LEU A 292 -0.07 17.18 23.96
CA LEU A 292 -0.97 16.16 24.51
C LEU A 292 -1.77 15.48 23.39
N LEU A 293 -2.33 16.24 22.45
CA LEU A 293 -3.03 15.68 21.28
C LEU A 293 -2.12 14.79 20.44
N LEU A 294 -0.89 15.23 20.16
CA LEU A 294 0.09 14.42 19.44
C LEU A 294 0.40 13.11 20.20
N LEU A 295 0.59 13.19 21.52
CA LEU A 295 0.84 12.02 22.37
C LEU A 295 -0.35 11.06 22.37
N CYS A 296 -1.59 11.55 22.47
CA CYS A 296 -2.79 10.74 22.39
C CYS A 296 -2.88 10.00 21.04
N VAL A 297 -2.59 10.70 19.95
CA VAL A 297 -2.62 10.10 18.60
C VAL A 297 -1.53 9.05 18.43
N VAL A 298 -0.29 9.32 18.89
CA VAL A 298 0.79 8.32 18.89
C VAL A 298 0.42 7.10 19.73
N SER A 299 -0.14 7.32 20.92
CA SER A 299 -0.53 6.25 21.84
C SER A 299 -1.58 5.33 21.22
N ALA A 300 -2.61 5.89 20.58
CA ALA A 300 -3.63 5.09 19.92
C ALA A 300 -3.13 4.40 18.65
N ASN A 301 -2.27 5.04 17.87
CA ASN A 301 -1.64 4.41 16.72
C ASN A 301 -0.78 3.19 17.12
N LEU A 302 -0.06 3.30 18.24
CA LEU A 302 0.71 2.17 18.78
C LEU A 302 -0.22 1.09 19.37
N TRP A 303 -1.32 1.50 20.01
CA TRP A 303 -2.34 0.57 20.50
C TRP A 303 -2.99 -0.22 19.37
N SER A 304 -3.28 0.42 18.24
CA SER A 304 -3.95 -0.20 17.09
C SER A 304 -3.15 -1.34 16.46
N LEU A 305 -1.82 -1.34 16.65
CA LEU A 305 -0.94 -2.41 16.20
C LEU A 305 -1.34 -3.79 16.73
N ARG A 306 -1.96 -3.86 17.92
CA ARG A 306 -2.42 -5.13 18.52
C ARG A 306 -3.51 -5.82 17.71
N TRP A 307 -4.32 -5.04 16.99
CA TRP A 307 -5.47 -5.53 16.22
C TRP A 307 -5.15 -5.65 14.73
N ILE A 308 -4.27 -4.77 14.21
CA ILE A 308 -3.80 -4.81 12.82
C ILE A 308 -2.87 -6.01 12.56
N ARG A 309 -2.18 -6.51 13.60
CA ARG A 309 -1.29 -7.66 13.51
C ARG A 309 -1.93 -8.90 14.18
N PRO A 310 -2.75 -9.68 13.47
CA PRO A 310 -3.18 -10.97 14.01
C PRO A 310 -1.94 -11.85 14.29
N PRO A 311 -1.94 -12.65 15.37
CA PRO A 311 -0.86 -13.58 15.64
C PRO A 311 -0.74 -14.56 14.46
N LYS A 312 0.41 -14.55 13.81
CA LYS A 312 0.71 -15.52 12.76
C LYS A 312 1.03 -16.87 13.42
N PRO A 313 0.52 -18.00 12.91
CA PRO A 313 0.95 -19.31 13.38
C PRO A 313 2.48 -19.43 13.33
N PRO A 314 3.12 -20.12 14.29
CA PRO A 314 4.57 -20.24 14.35
C PRO A 314 5.07 -21.27 13.33
N TRP A 315 4.80 -21.03 12.05
CA TRP A 315 5.02 -21.97 10.94
C TRP A 315 6.42 -22.60 10.94
N GLN A 316 7.46 -21.84 11.24
CA GLN A 316 8.81 -22.37 11.35
C GLN A 316 8.90 -23.45 12.43
N ALA A 317 8.47 -23.14 13.66
CA ALA A 317 8.49 -24.09 14.78
C ALA A 317 7.59 -25.29 14.49
N THR A 318 6.38 -25.05 13.98
CA THR A 318 5.44 -26.11 13.58
C THR A 318 6.07 -27.07 12.58
N MET A 319 6.70 -26.54 11.52
CA MET A 319 7.31 -27.37 10.49
C MET A 319 8.58 -28.09 10.99
N HIS A 320 9.37 -27.47 11.89
CA HIS A 320 10.46 -28.18 12.55
C HIS A 320 9.96 -29.34 13.41
N THR A 321 8.85 -29.18 14.15
CA THR A 321 8.26 -30.27 14.92
C THR A 321 7.79 -31.40 14.00
N VAL A 322 7.15 -31.08 12.87
CA VAL A 322 6.70 -32.07 11.88
C VAL A 322 7.90 -32.85 11.31
N VAL A 323 8.98 -32.15 10.95
CA VAL A 323 10.21 -32.78 10.42
C VAL A 323 10.90 -33.64 11.48
N ALA A 324 10.99 -33.15 12.72
CA ALA A 324 11.64 -33.88 13.82
C ALA A 324 10.87 -35.14 14.25
N ALA A 325 9.54 -35.16 14.07
CA ALA A 325 8.71 -36.31 14.38
C ALA A 325 8.77 -37.42 13.31
N ARG A 326 9.31 -37.13 12.13
CA ARG A 326 9.38 -38.05 11.00
C ARG A 326 10.64 -38.91 11.04
N GLN A 327 10.53 -40.21 10.77
CA GLN A 327 11.68 -41.07 10.51
C GLN A 327 12.15 -40.94 9.06
N ALA A 328 13.46 -41.03 8.80
CA ALA A 328 14.03 -40.84 7.46
C ALA A 328 13.43 -41.78 6.38
N THR A 329 12.92 -42.94 6.78
CA THR A 329 12.33 -43.98 5.91
C THR A 329 10.82 -43.86 5.73
N GLU A 330 10.13 -42.97 6.45
CA GLU A 330 8.68 -42.83 6.36
C GLU A 330 8.29 -41.97 5.14
N PRO A 331 7.45 -42.45 4.22
CA PRO A 331 6.95 -41.61 3.13
C PRO A 331 6.14 -40.43 3.69
N THR A 332 6.36 -39.23 3.16
CA THR A 332 5.63 -38.02 3.57
C THR A 332 4.45 -37.79 2.63
N LEU A 333 3.24 -37.96 3.14
CA LEU A 333 2.03 -37.42 2.50
C LEU A 333 1.77 -36.03 3.07
N PHE A 334 1.85 -35.01 2.23
CA PHE A 334 1.53 -33.66 2.65
C PHE A 334 0.48 -33.06 1.71
N ALA A 335 -0.49 -32.36 2.29
CA ALA A 335 -1.46 -31.56 1.57
C ALA A 335 -1.39 -30.15 2.16
N LEU A 336 -0.65 -29.26 1.50
CA LEU A 336 -0.56 -27.86 1.94
C LEU A 336 -1.87 -27.16 1.61
N VAL A 337 -2.27 -26.27 2.51
CA VAL A 337 -3.52 -25.51 2.39
C VAL A 337 -3.40 -24.49 1.25
N GLU A 338 -2.24 -23.86 1.10
CA GLU A 338 -1.96 -22.94 0.01
C GLU A 338 -0.59 -23.24 -0.64
N ALA A 339 -0.59 -23.46 -1.96
CA ALA A 339 0.64 -23.64 -2.75
C ALA A 339 1.61 -22.44 -2.67
N ARG A 340 1.13 -21.26 -2.26
CA ARG A 340 1.91 -20.03 -2.09
C ARG A 340 2.11 -19.64 -0.62
N GLY A 341 1.71 -20.52 0.31
CA GLY A 341 1.71 -20.29 1.75
C GLY A 341 3.10 -20.44 2.41
N PRO A 342 3.27 -19.92 3.63
CA PRO A 342 4.49 -20.08 4.42
C PRO A 342 4.83 -21.56 4.70
N GLU A 343 3.85 -22.44 4.79
CA GLU A 343 4.01 -23.88 4.94
C GLU A 343 4.77 -24.49 3.75
N HIS A 344 4.46 -24.07 2.51
CA HIS A 344 5.16 -24.52 1.31
C HIS A 344 6.63 -24.08 1.29
N TYR A 345 6.89 -22.87 1.79
CA TYR A 345 8.25 -22.35 1.94
C TYR A 345 9.09 -23.20 2.90
N TYR A 346 8.56 -23.47 4.10
CA TYR A 346 9.28 -24.25 5.12
C TYR A 346 9.37 -25.73 4.77
N ALA A 347 8.35 -26.30 4.12
CA ALA A 347 8.41 -27.68 3.61
C ALA A 347 9.59 -27.87 2.64
N ASN A 348 9.75 -26.95 1.70
CA ASN A 348 10.88 -26.93 0.78
C ASN A 348 12.22 -26.71 1.51
N LEU A 349 12.28 -25.71 2.40
CA LEU A 349 13.51 -25.37 3.11
C LEU A 349 14.03 -26.52 3.97
N LEU A 350 13.11 -27.31 4.54
CA LEU A 350 13.44 -28.43 5.42
C LEU A 350 13.49 -29.78 4.69
N GLY A 351 13.40 -29.80 3.36
CA GLY A 351 13.54 -31.01 2.55
C GLY A 351 12.38 -32.01 2.68
N LEU A 352 11.19 -31.57 3.11
CA LEU A 352 10.00 -32.43 3.19
C LEU A 352 9.48 -32.86 1.81
N GLN A 353 9.92 -32.21 0.74
CA GLN A 353 9.57 -32.53 -0.65
C GLN A 353 10.62 -33.42 -1.36
N ASN A 354 11.61 -33.96 -0.65
CA ASN A 354 12.70 -34.72 -1.26
C ASN A 354 12.45 -36.25 -1.22
N GLU A 355 12.71 -36.90 -2.36
CA GLU A 355 12.81 -38.35 -2.67
C GLU A 355 11.61 -39.27 -2.35
N TRP A 356 10.89 -39.09 -1.23
CA TRP A 356 9.77 -39.98 -0.79
C TRP A 356 8.58 -39.17 -0.28
N SER A 357 8.17 -38.14 -1.03
CA SER A 357 7.04 -37.29 -0.67
C SER A 357 6.01 -37.22 -1.78
N ILE A 358 4.74 -37.38 -1.43
CA ILE A 358 3.61 -37.18 -2.34
C ILE A 358 2.94 -35.86 -1.96
N ASP A 359 3.00 -34.88 -2.88
CA ASP A 359 2.27 -33.62 -2.78
C ASP A 359 0.82 -33.83 -3.25
N LEU A 360 -0.12 -33.80 -2.32
CA LEU A 360 -1.55 -33.91 -2.61
C LEU A 360 -2.23 -32.54 -2.84
N THR A 361 -1.51 -31.42 -2.74
CA THR A 361 -2.08 -30.08 -2.96
C THR A 361 -2.76 -29.92 -4.33
N PRO A 362 -2.24 -30.48 -5.44
CA PRO A 362 -2.92 -30.43 -6.75
C PRO A 362 -4.33 -31.06 -6.72
N LEU A 363 -4.52 -32.17 -5.99
CA LEU A 363 -5.80 -32.87 -5.88
C LEU A 363 -6.86 -32.04 -5.13
N ARG A 364 -6.43 -31.08 -4.32
CA ARG A 364 -7.32 -30.22 -3.53
C ARG A 364 -7.90 -29.06 -4.34
N HIS A 365 -7.17 -28.58 -5.34
CA HIS A 365 -7.59 -27.48 -6.22
C HIS A 365 -8.26 -27.96 -7.51
N HIS A 366 -8.06 -29.24 -7.88
CA HIS A 366 -8.69 -29.89 -9.03
C HIS A 366 -9.21 -31.28 -8.63
N PRO A 367 -10.40 -31.36 -7.99
CA PRO A 367 -10.97 -32.64 -7.53
C PRO A 367 -11.25 -33.63 -8.69
N ASP A 368 -11.33 -33.13 -9.93
CA ASP A 368 -11.61 -33.93 -11.14
C ASP A 368 -10.44 -34.83 -11.57
N VAL A 369 -9.25 -34.66 -10.98
CA VAL A 369 -8.05 -35.48 -11.27
C VAL A 369 -8.18 -36.91 -10.69
N ILE A 370 -9.24 -37.20 -9.91
CA ILE A 370 -9.46 -38.51 -9.25
C ILE A 370 -10.13 -39.55 -10.19
N GLN A 371 -10.53 -39.20 -11.42
CA GLN A 371 -11.28 -40.12 -12.31
C GLN A 371 -10.48 -40.82 -13.42
N ALA A 372 -9.16 -41.02 -13.28
CA ALA A 372 -8.39 -41.83 -14.24
C ALA A 372 -7.69 -43.02 -13.58
#